data_AF-C4JR43-F1
#
_entry.id   AF-C4JR43-F1
#
_cell.length_a   1.000
_cell.length_b   1.000
_cell.length_c   1.000
_cell.angle_alpha   90.00
_cell.angle_beta   90.00
_cell.angle_gamma   90.00
#
_symmetry.space_group_name_H-M   'P 1'
#
loop_
_entity.id
_entity.type
_entity.pdbx_description
1 polymer ?
#
loop_
_entity_poly.entity_id
_entity_poly.type
_entity_poly.pdbx_seq_one_letter_code
_entity_poly.pdbx_strand_id
1 'polypeptide(L)'
;MQATTSPKEDSGLASRSWTLEEAIAQLEDVAFLPKAQRHVNVTDVAKTIASLAYESGIGTDLLDRLVTVIVKSKNLDQTTTTNLVKNLYPSERVQLGIVAKIACALGPTKTKPSPATQNLLLRWLILVYDGLEDQSYISKLYAVLFDNLDMISLRRSLCHILSLATRRKHVKPFRIQALMELIRNTGDEEKELMGLLRVFKSYYPEIIVGETGSLRRRATYIFKHPDTEWTAHMRALQENAAKAAANSAQRTFQVVRREGVKRSRIEVVIPSVQTSKVHQGYASLEELRSVRDFVQKLDKVQLPNQIASALADPLVQKYLLLVENTQATQRMESWLASFFEDELDIISSGDMDTSEHLEYVLYLLVGYARFTKVGSSDSQLIVI
;
A
#
# COMPACT_ATOMS: atom_id res chain seq x y z
N MET A 1 61.88 -3.96 36.92
CA MET A 1 60.48 -3.58 37.22
C MET A 1 60.35 -2.08 37.04
N GLN A 2 59.16 -1.60 36.71
CA GLN A 2 58.79 -0.24 36.26
C GLN A 2 58.99 0.03 34.77
N ALA A 3 57.94 -0.31 34.01
CA ALA A 3 57.66 0.26 32.70
C ALA A 3 56.90 1.57 32.91
N THR A 4 57.44 2.63 32.33
CA THR A 4 56.86 3.97 32.23
C THR A 4 55.72 3.97 31.20
N THR A 5 54.62 4.58 31.61
CA THR A 5 53.44 4.92 30.83
C THR A 5 53.74 5.90 29.70
N SER A 6 53.09 5.71 28.55
CA SER A 6 52.76 6.78 27.60
C SER A 6 51.35 6.52 27.06
N PRO A 7 50.56 7.57 26.81
CA PRO A 7 49.11 7.49 26.78
C PRO A 7 48.59 7.07 25.40
N LYS A 8 47.50 6.30 25.42
CA LYS A 8 46.66 6.06 24.24
C LYS A 8 46.16 7.41 23.73
N GLU A 9 46.48 7.73 22.48
CA GLU A 9 45.72 8.69 21.70
C GLU A 9 44.31 8.11 21.51
N ASP A 10 43.38 8.58 22.35
CA ASP A 10 41.95 8.49 22.12
C ASP A 10 41.65 9.24 20.82
N SER A 11 41.62 8.50 19.73
CA SER A 11 41.04 8.95 18.47
C SER A 11 39.55 9.15 18.68
N GLY A 12 39.18 10.39 18.98
CA GLY A 12 37.80 10.86 19.01
C GLY A 12 37.14 10.72 17.65
N LEU A 13 36.57 9.55 17.38
CA LEU A 13 35.35 9.45 16.59
C LEU A 13 34.16 9.50 17.56
N ALA A 14 33.95 10.69 18.12
CA ALA A 14 32.67 11.04 18.68
C ALA A 14 31.60 10.77 17.62
N SER A 15 30.62 9.95 18.00
CA SER A 15 29.44 9.53 17.25
C SER A 15 28.82 10.67 16.44
N ARG A 16 29.23 10.81 15.17
CA ARG A 16 28.50 11.62 14.22
C ARG A 16 27.15 10.94 14.02
N SER A 17 26.06 11.55 14.49
CA SER A 17 24.72 11.04 14.23
C SER A 17 24.43 11.23 12.74
N TRP A 18 24.62 10.19 11.94
CA TRP A 18 24.31 10.23 10.52
C TRP A 18 22.80 10.35 10.34
N THR A 19 22.36 11.32 9.55
CA THR A 19 21.00 11.28 9.04
C THR A 19 20.90 10.24 7.92
N LEU A 20 19.71 9.65 7.73
CA LEU A 20 19.50 8.65 6.67
C LEU A 20 19.82 9.24 5.28
N GLU A 21 19.48 10.51 5.06
CA GLU A 21 19.75 11.22 3.81
C GLU A 21 21.26 11.42 3.56
N GLU A 22 22.02 11.84 4.58
CA GLU A 22 23.49 11.97 4.47
C GLU A 22 24.17 10.64 4.16
N ALA A 23 23.70 9.55 4.80
CA ALA A 23 24.27 8.22 4.57
C ALA A 23 23.99 7.73 3.15
N ILE A 24 22.79 7.97 2.61
CA ILE A 24 22.44 7.61 1.23
C ILE A 24 23.21 8.47 0.22
N ALA A 25 23.37 9.77 0.48
CA ALA A 25 24.18 10.65 -0.38
C ALA A 25 25.64 10.18 -0.46
N GLN A 26 26.24 9.83 0.68
CA GLN A 26 27.60 9.29 0.68
C GLN A 26 27.69 7.94 -0.05
N LEU A 27 26.66 7.10 0.07
CA LEU A 27 26.61 5.85 -0.68
C LEU A 27 26.56 6.11 -2.20
N GLU A 28 25.77 7.08 -2.66
CA GLU A 28 25.69 7.45 -4.08
C GLU A 28 27.05 7.86 -4.67
N ASP A 29 27.80 8.69 -3.94
CA ASP A 29 29.11 9.18 -4.38
C ASP A 29 30.13 8.03 -4.54
N VAL A 30 30.06 7.02 -3.66
CA VAL A 30 31.06 5.95 -3.59
C VAL A 30 30.63 4.70 -4.37
N ALA A 31 29.34 4.48 -4.59
CA ALA A 31 28.80 3.25 -5.18
C ALA A 31 29.21 3.03 -6.64
N PHE A 32 29.53 4.09 -7.38
CA PHE A 32 29.98 3.99 -8.77
C PHE A 32 31.50 3.91 -8.92
N LEU A 33 32.27 4.14 -7.85
CA LEU A 33 33.72 4.07 -7.87
C LEU A 33 34.21 2.62 -7.66
N PRO A 34 35.26 2.16 -8.36
CA PRO A 34 35.92 0.88 -8.07
C PRO A 34 36.47 0.82 -6.64
N LYS A 35 36.55 -0.37 -6.04
CA LYS A 35 36.98 -0.58 -4.65
C LYS A 35 38.32 0.10 -4.31
N ALA A 36 39.25 0.15 -5.26
CA ALA A 36 40.59 0.73 -5.08
C ALA A 36 40.61 2.27 -4.98
N GLN A 37 39.56 2.95 -5.47
CA GLN A 37 39.48 4.42 -5.50
C GLN A 37 38.64 4.99 -4.35
N ARG A 38 38.22 4.14 -3.40
CA ARG A 38 37.33 4.53 -2.31
C ARG A 38 38.13 4.92 -1.08
N HIS A 39 37.90 6.13 -0.59
CA HIS A 39 38.43 6.58 0.70
C HIS A 39 37.52 6.22 1.89
N VAL A 40 36.32 5.69 1.59
CA VAL A 40 35.29 5.35 2.58
C VAL A 40 34.93 3.87 2.50
N ASN A 41 34.76 3.23 3.66
CA ASN A 41 34.29 1.85 3.72
C ASN A 41 32.78 1.77 3.48
N VAL A 42 32.41 1.41 2.25
CA VAL A 42 31.01 1.21 1.82
C VAL A 42 30.25 0.22 2.71
N THR A 43 30.94 -0.76 3.28
CA THR A 43 30.28 -1.76 4.15
C THR A 43 29.77 -1.14 5.44
N ASP A 44 30.46 -0.13 5.97
CA ASP A 44 30.05 0.53 7.22
C ASP A 44 28.92 1.53 6.95
N VAL A 45 28.99 2.28 5.83
CA VAL A 45 27.89 3.14 5.38
C VAL A 45 26.61 2.32 5.16
N ALA A 46 26.71 1.15 4.51
CA ALA A 46 25.58 0.27 4.29
C ALA A 46 24.99 -0.30 5.60
N LYS A 47 25.81 -0.53 6.63
CA LYS A 47 25.32 -0.94 7.96
C LYS A 47 24.59 0.21 8.66
N THR A 48 25.12 1.43 8.58
CA THR A 48 24.45 2.62 9.13
C THR A 48 23.11 2.87 8.46
N ILE A 49 23.03 2.74 7.13
CA ILE A 49 21.74 2.83 6.41
C ILE A 49 20.80 1.73 6.88
N ALA A 50 21.28 0.49 7.02
CA ALA A 50 20.46 -0.64 7.47
C ALA A 50 19.89 -0.43 8.89
N SER A 51 20.69 0.09 9.84
CA SER A 51 20.21 0.36 11.20
C SER A 51 19.17 1.48 11.23
N LEU A 52 19.43 2.60 10.52
CA LEU A 52 18.50 3.73 10.46
C LEU A 52 17.18 3.35 9.76
N ALA A 53 17.27 2.56 8.68
CA ALA A 53 16.10 2.07 7.96
C ALA A 53 15.26 1.08 8.78
N TYR A 54 15.91 0.27 9.63
CA TYR A 54 15.20 -0.64 10.54
C TYR A 54 14.39 0.12 11.60
N GLU A 55 14.92 1.23 12.12
CA GLU A 55 14.28 2.01 13.18
C GLU A 55 13.16 2.93 12.66
N SER A 56 13.38 3.63 11.55
CA SER A 56 12.51 4.71 11.08
C SER A 56 11.80 4.42 9.76
N GLY A 57 12.21 3.38 9.04
CA GLY A 57 11.82 3.18 7.64
C GLY A 57 12.49 4.19 6.70
N ILE A 58 12.20 4.07 5.41
CA ILE A 58 12.77 4.87 4.33
C ILE A 58 11.63 5.58 3.60
N GLY A 59 11.70 6.91 3.52
CA GLY A 59 10.77 7.74 2.75
C GLY A 59 10.83 7.45 1.25
N THR A 60 9.78 7.82 0.52
CA THR A 60 9.62 7.50 -0.92
C THR A 60 10.77 8.00 -1.79
N ASP A 61 11.22 9.24 -1.60
CA ASP A 61 12.32 9.84 -2.37
C ASP A 61 13.67 9.14 -2.11
N LEU A 62 13.97 8.89 -0.82
CA LEU A 62 15.19 8.21 -0.41
C LEU A 62 15.21 6.74 -0.85
N LEU A 63 14.04 6.09 -0.86
CA LEU A 63 13.87 4.73 -1.34
C LEU A 63 14.14 4.65 -2.85
N ASP A 64 13.63 5.61 -3.63
CA ASP A 64 13.85 5.67 -5.07
C ASP A 64 15.34 5.87 -5.43
N ARG A 65 16.02 6.74 -4.68
CA ARG A 65 17.48 6.95 -4.77
C ARG A 65 18.26 5.67 -4.48
N LEU A 66 17.98 5.03 -3.35
CA LEU A 66 18.67 3.81 -2.93
C LEU A 66 18.45 2.64 -3.89
N VAL A 67 17.21 2.45 -4.37
CA VAL A 67 16.91 1.44 -5.40
C VAL A 67 17.65 1.75 -6.71
N THR A 68 17.77 3.03 -7.08
CA THR A 68 18.53 3.43 -8.28
C THR A 68 20.01 3.06 -8.15
N VAL A 69 20.61 3.27 -6.98
CA VAL A 69 21.99 2.86 -6.69
C VAL A 69 22.14 1.35 -6.78
N ILE A 70 21.23 0.58 -6.15
CA ILE A 70 21.27 -0.89 -6.15
C ILE A 70 21.13 -1.47 -7.57
N VAL A 71 20.26 -0.88 -8.39
CA VAL A 71 20.01 -1.35 -9.76
C VAL A 71 21.16 -0.99 -10.71
N LYS A 72 21.76 0.21 -10.56
CA LYS A 72 22.78 0.72 -11.51
C LYS A 72 24.21 0.44 -11.10
N SER A 73 24.50 0.26 -9.81
CA SER A 73 25.87 0.03 -9.37
C SER A 73 26.38 -1.34 -9.78
N LYS A 74 27.58 -1.35 -10.38
CA LYS A 74 28.33 -2.58 -10.69
C LYS A 74 29.43 -2.88 -9.66
N ASN A 75 29.79 -1.89 -8.86
CA ASN A 75 30.99 -1.94 -8.03
C ASN A 75 30.66 -2.25 -6.57
N LEU A 76 29.38 -2.27 -6.19
CA LEU A 76 28.93 -2.76 -4.89
C LEU A 76 29.14 -4.28 -4.81
N ASP A 77 29.66 -4.72 -3.67
CA ASP A 77 29.80 -6.13 -3.37
C ASP A 77 28.43 -6.78 -3.10
N GLN A 78 28.35 -8.09 -3.32
CA GLN A 78 27.09 -8.82 -3.18
C GLN A 78 26.58 -8.80 -1.73
N THR A 79 27.49 -8.77 -0.75
CA THR A 79 27.16 -8.76 0.68
C THR A 79 26.51 -7.45 1.09
N THR A 80 27.11 -6.30 0.74
CA THR A 80 26.49 -4.98 0.99
C THR A 80 25.15 -4.84 0.30
N THR A 81 25.06 -5.25 -0.97
CA THR A 81 23.81 -5.21 -1.73
C THR A 81 22.72 -6.04 -1.05
N THR A 82 23.07 -7.24 -0.56
CA THR A 82 22.12 -8.10 0.16
C THR A 82 21.68 -7.47 1.48
N ASN A 83 22.61 -6.85 2.22
CA ASN A 83 22.29 -6.18 3.48
C ASN A 83 21.36 -4.98 3.26
N LEU A 84 21.62 -4.17 2.23
CA LEU A 84 20.77 -3.04 1.87
C LEU A 84 19.37 -3.53 1.50
N VAL A 85 19.24 -4.47 0.57
CA VAL A 85 17.93 -4.96 0.10
C VAL A 85 17.09 -5.58 1.22
N LYS A 86 17.71 -6.33 2.14
CA LYS A 86 17.01 -6.91 3.30
C LYS A 86 16.47 -5.87 4.27
N ASN A 87 17.09 -4.69 4.33
CA ASN A 87 16.68 -3.59 5.21
C ASN A 87 15.96 -2.45 4.47
N LEU A 88 15.48 -2.69 3.24
CA LEU A 88 14.65 -1.73 2.50
C LEU A 88 13.23 -1.68 3.07
N TYR A 89 13.03 -1.05 4.23
CA TYR A 89 11.70 -0.89 4.83
C TYR A 89 11.04 0.41 4.36
N PRO A 90 10.03 0.38 3.46
CA PRO A 90 9.33 1.60 3.07
C PRO A 90 8.49 2.15 4.24
N SER A 91 8.63 3.44 4.55
CA SER A 91 7.79 4.12 5.57
C SER A 91 6.40 4.49 5.04
N GLU A 92 6.25 4.59 3.72
CA GLU A 92 5.00 4.94 3.03
C GLU A 92 4.65 3.88 1.98
N ARG A 93 3.55 4.09 1.24
CA ARG A 93 3.19 3.24 0.10
C ARG A 93 4.24 3.34 -0.99
N VAL A 94 4.60 2.20 -1.60
CA VAL A 94 5.62 2.16 -2.64
C VAL A 94 5.03 2.65 -3.96
N GLN A 95 5.62 3.73 -4.51
CA GLN A 95 5.21 4.34 -5.77
C GLN A 95 5.53 3.45 -6.98
N LEU A 96 4.75 3.64 -8.05
CA LEU A 96 4.89 2.89 -9.31
C LEU A 96 6.27 3.04 -9.97
N GLY A 97 6.95 4.17 -9.80
CA GLY A 97 8.26 4.44 -10.40
C GLY A 97 9.34 3.46 -9.90
N ILE A 98 9.32 3.14 -8.61
CA ILE A 98 10.26 2.20 -7.98
C ILE A 98 10.02 0.78 -8.49
N VAL A 99 8.75 0.38 -8.58
CA VAL A 99 8.35 -0.92 -9.14
C VAL A 99 8.80 -1.07 -10.59
N ALA A 100 8.61 -0.02 -11.41
CA ALA A 100 9.04 -0.01 -12.81
C ALA A 100 10.57 -0.15 -12.93
N LYS A 101 11.36 0.56 -12.09
CA LYS A 101 12.82 0.44 -12.07
C LYS A 101 13.28 -0.99 -11.78
N ILE A 102 12.65 -1.64 -10.79
CA ILE A 102 12.97 -3.04 -10.45
C ILE A 102 12.61 -3.97 -11.61
N ALA A 103 11.43 -3.81 -12.23
CA ALA A 103 11.02 -4.63 -13.36
C ALA A 103 11.94 -4.47 -14.58
N CYS A 104 12.37 -3.24 -14.87
CA CYS A 104 13.34 -2.95 -15.94
C CYS A 104 14.73 -3.52 -15.66
N ALA A 105 15.08 -3.75 -14.39
CA ALA A 105 16.34 -4.35 -13.97
C ALA A 105 16.39 -5.88 -14.16
N LEU A 106 15.26 -6.54 -14.47
CA LEU A 106 15.19 -7.99 -14.65
C LEU A 106 15.68 -8.41 -16.03
N GLY A 107 16.50 -9.45 -16.11
CA GLY A 107 16.94 -10.06 -17.38
C GLY A 107 18.45 -10.31 -17.46
N PRO A 108 18.92 -11.02 -18.49
CA PRO A 108 20.30 -11.51 -18.59
C PRO A 108 21.34 -10.47 -19.09
N THR A 109 20.98 -9.20 -19.24
CA THR A 109 21.84 -8.19 -19.87
C THR A 109 22.99 -7.74 -18.96
N LYS A 110 24.19 -7.48 -19.52
CA LYS A 110 25.38 -6.97 -18.79
C LYS A 110 25.21 -5.57 -18.16
N THR A 111 24.14 -4.86 -18.51
CA THR A 111 23.78 -3.55 -17.92
C THR A 111 22.92 -3.70 -16.68
N LYS A 112 22.36 -4.89 -16.44
CA LYS A 112 21.46 -5.20 -15.33
C LYS A 112 22.27 -5.74 -14.14
N PRO A 113 21.72 -5.65 -12.91
CA PRO A 113 22.38 -6.17 -11.71
C PRO A 113 22.57 -7.70 -11.79
N SER A 114 23.39 -8.25 -10.89
CA SER A 114 23.65 -9.70 -10.85
C SER A 114 22.33 -10.50 -10.68
N PRO A 115 22.23 -11.74 -11.19
CA PRO A 115 21.03 -12.56 -11.01
C PRO A 115 20.65 -12.75 -9.53
N ALA A 116 21.64 -12.79 -8.63
CA ALA A 116 21.40 -12.84 -7.18
C ALA A 116 20.70 -11.58 -6.67
N THR A 117 21.15 -10.40 -7.10
CA THR A 117 20.52 -9.11 -6.75
C THR A 117 19.14 -8.97 -7.38
N GLN A 118 18.95 -9.37 -8.65
CA GLN A 118 17.63 -9.40 -9.29
C GLN A 118 16.64 -10.27 -8.49
N ASN A 119 17.07 -11.45 -8.03
CA ASN A 119 16.24 -12.32 -7.20
C ASN A 119 15.90 -11.67 -5.84
N LEU A 120 16.86 -10.98 -5.21
CA LEU A 120 16.62 -10.26 -3.96
C LEU A 120 15.59 -9.15 -4.13
N LEU A 121 15.68 -8.38 -5.23
CA LEU A 121 14.71 -7.33 -5.55
C LEU A 121 13.32 -7.89 -5.85
N LEU A 122 13.23 -9.04 -6.54
CA LEU A 122 11.95 -9.74 -6.75
C LEU A 122 11.35 -10.23 -5.44
N ARG A 123 12.17 -10.79 -4.55
CA ARG A 123 11.71 -11.21 -3.22
C ARG A 123 11.22 -10.01 -2.40
N TRP A 124 11.95 -8.89 -2.45
CA TRP A 124 11.51 -7.66 -1.83
C TRP A 124 10.16 -7.18 -2.39
N LEU A 125 9.98 -7.22 -3.72
CA LEU A 125 8.72 -6.84 -4.36
C LEU A 125 7.53 -7.71 -3.93
N ILE A 126 7.77 -9.00 -3.63
CA ILE A 126 6.76 -9.88 -3.03
C ILE A 126 6.42 -9.43 -1.60
N LEU A 127 7.43 -9.09 -0.79
CA LEU A 127 7.22 -8.63 0.59
C LEU A 127 6.42 -7.32 0.65
N VAL A 128 6.69 -6.39 -0.26
CA VAL A 128 6.00 -5.09 -0.30
C VAL A 128 4.72 -5.11 -1.14
N TYR A 129 4.27 -6.27 -1.64
CA TYR A 129 3.11 -6.36 -2.54
C TYR A 129 1.83 -5.74 -1.94
N ASP A 130 1.58 -5.99 -0.65
CA ASP A 130 0.45 -5.38 0.09
C ASP A 130 0.70 -3.90 0.43
N GLY A 131 1.95 -3.46 0.35
CA GLY A 131 2.44 -2.09 0.60
C GLY A 131 2.48 -1.19 -0.64
N LEU A 132 2.16 -1.72 -1.84
CA LEU A 132 2.16 -0.95 -3.09
C LEU A 132 1.02 0.08 -3.11
N GLU A 133 1.25 1.21 -3.78
CA GLU A 133 0.21 2.21 -4.04
C GLU A 133 -0.87 1.67 -5.00
N ASP A 134 -0.47 1.01 -6.09
CA ASP A 134 -1.36 0.37 -7.06
C ASP A 134 -0.85 -1.03 -7.45
N GLN A 135 -1.44 -2.07 -6.87
CA GLN A 135 -1.13 -3.48 -7.21
C GLN A 135 -1.47 -3.82 -8.68
N SER A 136 -2.40 -3.09 -9.30
CA SER A 136 -2.75 -3.30 -10.70
C SER A 136 -1.58 -2.99 -11.64
N TYR A 137 -0.59 -2.21 -11.19
CA TYR A 137 0.61 -1.91 -11.96
C TYR A 137 1.45 -3.17 -12.24
N ILE A 138 1.55 -4.10 -11.29
CA ILE A 138 2.20 -5.40 -11.52
C ILE A 138 1.49 -6.19 -12.63
N SER A 139 0.16 -6.08 -12.70
CA SER A 139 -0.61 -6.69 -13.80
C SER A 139 -0.28 -6.09 -15.17
N LYS A 140 0.09 -4.81 -15.24
CA LYS A 140 0.53 -4.17 -16.50
C LYS A 140 1.91 -4.69 -16.94
N LEU A 141 2.77 -5.02 -15.98
CA LEU A 141 4.11 -5.58 -16.20
C LEU A 141 4.12 -7.10 -16.39
N TYR A 142 2.95 -7.74 -16.47
CA TYR A 142 2.83 -9.20 -16.50
C TYR A 142 3.62 -9.86 -17.62
N ALA A 143 3.60 -9.27 -18.83
CA ALA A 143 4.36 -9.79 -19.96
C ALA A 143 5.86 -9.83 -19.65
N VAL A 144 6.42 -8.71 -19.17
CA VAL A 144 7.83 -8.61 -18.79
C VAL A 144 8.21 -9.63 -17.71
N LEU A 145 7.38 -9.80 -16.70
CA LEU A 145 7.63 -10.80 -15.64
C LEU A 145 7.57 -12.24 -16.17
N PHE A 146 6.60 -12.53 -17.04
CA PHE A 146 6.41 -13.86 -17.63
C PHE A 146 7.56 -14.23 -18.59
N ASP A 147 8.00 -13.29 -19.42
CA ASP A 147 9.06 -13.53 -20.41
C ASP A 147 10.44 -13.78 -19.76
N ASN A 148 10.61 -13.41 -18.49
CA ASN A 148 11.83 -13.70 -17.73
C ASN A 148 11.79 -15.07 -16.99
N LEU A 149 10.72 -15.87 -17.13
CA LEU A 149 10.60 -17.19 -16.46
C LEU A 149 11.67 -18.21 -16.88
N ASP A 150 12.26 -18.03 -18.05
CA ASP A 150 13.36 -18.87 -18.54
C ASP A 150 14.61 -18.75 -17.65
N MET A 151 14.76 -17.65 -16.91
CA MET A 151 15.86 -17.48 -15.96
C MET A 151 15.66 -18.34 -14.71
N ILE A 152 16.32 -19.50 -14.67
CA ILE A 152 16.29 -20.47 -13.56
C ILE A 152 16.50 -19.80 -12.19
N SER A 153 17.45 -18.86 -12.10
CA SER A 153 17.80 -18.16 -10.84
C SER A 153 16.69 -17.27 -10.27
N LEU A 154 15.79 -16.76 -11.12
CA LEU A 154 14.70 -15.86 -10.73
C LEU A 154 13.35 -16.57 -10.66
N ARG A 155 13.24 -17.72 -11.31
CA ARG A 155 12.00 -18.44 -11.59
C ARG A 155 11.12 -18.63 -10.37
N ARG A 156 11.67 -19.07 -9.24
CA ARG A 156 10.92 -19.23 -7.98
C ARG A 156 10.20 -17.93 -7.57
N SER A 157 10.92 -16.81 -7.57
CA SER A 157 10.37 -15.51 -7.18
C SER A 157 9.42 -14.96 -8.24
N LEU A 158 9.73 -15.16 -9.53
CA LEU A 158 8.84 -14.79 -10.63
C LEU A 158 7.51 -15.55 -10.58
N CYS A 159 7.52 -16.87 -10.37
CA CYS A 159 6.31 -17.67 -10.22
C CYS A 159 5.46 -17.20 -9.05
N HIS A 160 6.07 -16.82 -7.94
CA HIS A 160 5.35 -16.29 -6.78
C HIS A 160 4.68 -14.96 -7.11
N ILE A 161 5.40 -13.94 -7.62
CA ILE A 161 4.77 -12.65 -7.93
C ILE A 161 3.74 -12.78 -9.06
N LEU A 162 3.98 -13.63 -10.06
CA LEU A 162 3.01 -13.92 -11.11
C LEU A 162 1.77 -14.59 -10.53
N SER A 163 1.89 -15.48 -9.54
CA SER A 163 0.73 -16.09 -8.90
C SER A 163 -0.17 -15.06 -8.19
N LEU A 164 0.42 -14.02 -7.60
CA LEU A 164 -0.31 -12.90 -6.97
C LEU A 164 -0.96 -11.97 -8.00
N ALA A 165 -0.27 -11.71 -9.11
CA ALA A 165 -0.71 -10.79 -10.15
C ALA A 165 -1.62 -11.43 -11.22
N THR A 166 -1.72 -12.75 -11.28
CA THR A 166 -2.47 -13.45 -12.34
C THR A 166 -3.97 -13.20 -12.19
N ARG A 167 -4.58 -12.70 -13.28
CA ARG A 167 -6.02 -12.49 -13.45
C ARG A 167 -6.45 -13.16 -14.75
N ARG A 168 -7.77 -13.33 -14.96
CA ARG A 168 -8.33 -13.94 -16.19
C ARG A 168 -7.79 -13.35 -17.49
N LYS A 169 -7.50 -12.05 -17.54
CA LYS A 169 -6.94 -11.35 -18.72
C LYS A 169 -5.50 -11.78 -19.08
N HIS A 170 -4.73 -12.29 -18.12
CA HIS A 170 -3.34 -12.69 -18.33
C HIS A 170 -3.21 -14.12 -18.84
N VAL A 171 -4.18 -14.98 -18.51
CA VAL A 171 -4.19 -16.39 -18.90
C VAL A 171 -4.65 -16.49 -20.36
N LYS A 172 -3.67 -16.55 -21.26
CA LYS A 172 -3.85 -16.64 -22.72
C LYS A 172 -3.28 -17.98 -23.22
N PRO A 173 -3.84 -18.58 -24.30
CA PRO A 173 -3.38 -19.88 -24.82
C PRO A 173 -1.87 -19.97 -25.03
N PHE A 174 -1.24 -18.95 -25.62
CA PHE A 174 0.21 -18.94 -25.85
C PHE A 174 1.04 -18.98 -24.56
N ARG A 175 0.57 -18.35 -23.47
CA ARG A 175 1.25 -18.41 -22.16
C ARG A 175 1.06 -19.75 -21.48
N ILE A 176 -0.11 -20.36 -21.62
CA ILE A 176 -0.36 -21.72 -21.12
C ILE A 176 0.60 -22.68 -21.82
N GLN A 177 0.72 -22.59 -23.15
CA GLN A 177 1.61 -23.42 -23.94
C GLN A 177 3.08 -23.22 -23.55
N ALA A 178 3.54 -21.97 -23.45
CA ALA A 178 4.91 -21.66 -23.02
C ALA A 178 5.21 -22.19 -21.61
N LEU A 179 4.27 -22.04 -20.66
CA LEU A 179 4.43 -22.56 -19.30
C LEU A 179 4.48 -24.10 -19.27
N MET A 180 3.63 -24.77 -20.05
CA MET A 180 3.62 -26.24 -20.17
C MET A 180 4.92 -26.76 -20.79
N GLU A 181 5.44 -26.07 -21.80
CA GLU A 181 6.72 -26.39 -22.42
C GLU A 181 7.88 -26.21 -21.43
N LEU A 182 7.88 -25.12 -20.67
CA LEU A 182 8.89 -24.88 -19.64
C LEU A 182 8.87 -25.95 -18.54
N ILE A 183 7.69 -26.39 -18.11
CA ILE A 183 7.53 -27.50 -17.15
C ILE A 183 8.07 -28.81 -17.72
N ARG A 184 7.72 -29.13 -18.98
CA ARG A 184 8.21 -30.34 -19.66
C ARG A 184 9.74 -30.36 -19.75
N ASN A 185 10.36 -29.21 -20.02
CA ASN A 185 11.81 -29.08 -20.17
C ASN A 185 12.55 -29.15 -18.82
N THR A 186 11.89 -28.78 -17.72
CA THR A 186 12.52 -28.70 -16.38
C THR A 186 12.26 -29.92 -15.50
N GLY A 187 11.22 -30.71 -15.81
CA GLY A 187 10.84 -31.90 -15.02
C GLY A 187 10.03 -31.57 -13.76
N ASP A 188 9.80 -32.58 -12.92
CA ASP A 188 8.89 -32.50 -11.75
C ASP A 188 9.54 -31.82 -10.51
N GLU A 189 10.77 -31.33 -10.64
CA GLU A 189 11.55 -30.74 -9.54
C GLU A 189 11.09 -29.31 -9.19
N GLU A 190 10.51 -28.58 -10.15
CA GLU A 190 10.08 -27.19 -9.96
C GLU A 190 8.59 -27.05 -9.65
N LYS A 191 8.27 -27.27 -8.38
CA LYS A 191 6.92 -27.17 -7.81
C LYS A 191 6.30 -25.78 -8.03
N GLU A 192 7.11 -24.75 -8.17
CA GLU A 192 6.69 -23.37 -8.38
C GLU A 192 6.02 -23.15 -9.74
N LEU A 193 6.56 -23.75 -10.82
CA LEU A 193 5.92 -23.68 -12.14
C LEU A 193 4.56 -24.39 -12.13
N MET A 194 4.50 -25.55 -11.47
CA MET A 194 3.24 -26.28 -11.24
C MET A 194 2.24 -25.48 -10.40
N GLY A 195 2.74 -24.72 -9.43
CA GLY A 195 1.95 -23.77 -8.64
C GLY A 195 1.31 -22.68 -9.52
N LEU A 196 2.09 -22.08 -10.42
CA LEU A 196 1.60 -21.06 -11.36
C LEU A 196 0.60 -21.65 -12.36
N LEU A 197 0.87 -22.85 -12.89
CA LEU A 197 -0.05 -23.56 -13.78
C LEU A 197 -1.40 -23.85 -13.11
N ARG A 198 -1.40 -24.18 -11.81
CA ARG A 198 -2.65 -24.33 -11.06
C ARG A 198 -3.44 -23.03 -10.96
N VAL A 199 -2.78 -21.89 -10.80
CA VAL A 199 -3.44 -20.57 -10.85
C VAL A 199 -4.04 -20.31 -12.24
N PHE A 200 -3.39 -20.77 -13.32
CA PHE A 200 -3.98 -20.66 -14.66
C PHE A 200 -5.21 -21.56 -14.81
N LYS A 201 -5.13 -22.79 -14.28
CA LYS A 201 -6.23 -23.77 -14.28
C LYS A 201 -7.47 -23.28 -13.51
N SER A 202 -7.32 -22.48 -12.45
CA SER A 202 -8.48 -21.89 -11.77
C SER A 202 -9.27 -20.91 -12.63
N TYR A 203 -8.67 -20.34 -13.68
CA TYR A 203 -9.37 -19.47 -14.64
C TYR A 203 -9.85 -20.22 -15.89
N TYR A 204 -9.18 -21.31 -16.27
CA TYR A 204 -9.53 -22.16 -17.42
C TYR A 204 -9.39 -23.65 -17.04
N PRO A 205 -10.47 -24.29 -16.54
CA PRO A 205 -10.46 -25.69 -16.12
C PRO A 205 -10.17 -26.68 -17.26
N GLU A 206 -10.41 -26.27 -18.51
CA GLU A 206 -10.17 -26.98 -19.78
C GLU A 206 -8.70 -27.41 -19.98
N ILE A 207 -7.76 -26.86 -19.21
CA ILE A 207 -6.34 -27.21 -19.30
C ILE A 207 -6.14 -28.65 -18.77
N ILE A 208 -6.01 -29.60 -19.70
CA ILE A 208 -5.67 -31.01 -19.42
C ILE A 208 -4.19 -31.08 -19.02
N VAL A 209 -3.92 -30.84 -17.74
CA VAL A 209 -2.62 -31.14 -17.12
C VAL A 209 -2.64 -32.61 -16.76
N GLY A 210 -1.70 -33.40 -17.31
CA GLY A 210 -1.55 -34.81 -16.96
C GLY A 210 -1.52 -34.99 -15.44
N GLU A 211 -2.19 -36.03 -14.95
CA GLU A 211 -2.31 -36.32 -13.52
C GLU A 211 -0.95 -36.77 -12.93
N THR A 212 0.00 -35.85 -12.83
CA THR A 212 1.20 -36.07 -12.03
C THR A 212 0.78 -35.94 -10.56
N GLY A 213 1.06 -36.96 -9.75
CA GLY A 213 0.57 -37.14 -8.36
C GLY A 213 0.83 -35.99 -7.37
N SER A 214 1.55 -34.95 -7.79
CA SER A 214 1.78 -33.69 -7.05
C SER A 214 0.57 -32.73 -7.02
N LEU A 215 -0.50 -33.00 -7.78
CA LEU A 215 -1.64 -32.08 -7.93
C LEU A 215 -2.60 -31.98 -6.72
N ARG A 216 -2.48 -32.84 -5.70
CA ARG A 216 -3.42 -32.90 -4.55
C ARG A 216 -3.25 -31.82 -3.47
N ARG A 217 -2.19 -31.01 -3.48
CA ARG A 217 -1.98 -29.91 -2.49
C ARG A 217 -2.42 -28.56 -3.06
N ARG A 218 -3.12 -27.68 -2.32
CA ARG A 218 -3.56 -26.35 -2.85
C ARG A 218 -2.37 -25.48 -3.30
N ALA A 219 -2.54 -24.62 -4.32
CA ALA A 219 -1.49 -23.70 -4.81
C ALA A 219 -0.94 -22.78 -3.70
N THR A 220 -1.80 -22.42 -2.74
CA THR A 220 -1.44 -21.65 -1.54
C THR A 220 -0.40 -22.31 -0.64
N TYR A 221 -0.16 -23.62 -0.75
CA TYR A 221 0.92 -24.30 -0.02
C TYR A 221 2.29 -24.20 -0.70
N ILE A 222 2.33 -23.87 -1.98
CA ILE A 222 3.56 -23.81 -2.79
C ILE A 222 4.21 -22.44 -2.65
N PHE A 223 3.41 -21.37 -2.63
CA PHE A 223 3.87 -20.00 -2.46
C PHE A 223 3.57 -19.51 -1.05
N LYS A 224 4.42 -19.91 -0.10
CA LYS A 224 4.38 -19.33 1.26
C LYS A 224 5.01 -17.95 1.24
N HIS A 225 4.47 -17.04 2.04
CA HIS A 225 5.03 -15.70 2.22
C HIS A 225 6.50 -15.82 2.66
N PRO A 226 7.47 -15.13 2.00
CA PRO A 226 8.90 -15.41 2.20
C PRO A 226 9.38 -15.10 3.62
N ASP A 227 8.79 -14.08 4.25
CA ASP A 227 9.14 -13.62 5.59
C ASP A 227 7.97 -12.82 6.20
N THR A 228 7.23 -13.43 7.12
CA THR A 228 6.08 -12.78 7.76
C THR A 228 6.50 -11.76 8.82
N GLU A 229 7.64 -11.97 9.47
CA GLU A 229 8.19 -11.06 10.50
C GLU A 229 8.61 -9.74 9.85
N TRP A 230 9.31 -9.82 8.72
CA TRP A 230 9.70 -8.64 7.96
C TRP A 230 8.49 -7.78 7.56
N THR A 231 7.41 -8.39 7.06
CA THR A 231 6.19 -7.65 6.70
C THR A 231 5.43 -7.10 7.89
N ALA A 232 5.46 -7.78 9.04
CA ALA A 232 4.88 -7.27 10.26
C ALA A 232 5.62 -6.00 10.72
N HIS A 233 6.95 -6.02 10.66
CA HIS A 233 7.79 -4.86 10.99
C HIS A 233 7.54 -3.68 10.02
N MET A 234 7.55 -3.94 8.71
CA MET A 234 7.21 -2.91 7.71
C MET A 234 5.83 -2.29 7.97
N ARG A 235 4.82 -3.12 8.28
CA ARG A 235 3.47 -2.62 8.58
C ARG A 235 3.45 -1.75 9.84
N ALA A 236 4.18 -2.13 10.88
CA ALA A 236 4.30 -1.33 12.10
C ALA A 236 4.97 0.04 11.82
N LEU A 237 6.01 0.06 10.98
CA LEU A 237 6.66 1.31 10.56
C LEU A 237 5.70 2.21 9.77
N GLN A 238 4.95 1.65 8.81
CA GLN A 238 3.95 2.40 8.05
C GLN A 238 2.82 2.94 8.94
N GLU A 239 2.36 2.15 9.91
CA GLU A 239 1.33 2.59 10.86
C GLU A 239 1.84 3.71 11.78
N ASN A 240 3.09 3.62 12.24
CA ASN A 240 3.71 4.66 13.05
C ASN A 240 3.90 5.97 12.25
N ALA A 241 4.35 5.85 11.00
CA ALA A 241 4.45 6.99 10.08
C ALA A 241 3.08 7.62 9.81
N ALA A 242 2.04 6.79 9.58
CA ALA A 242 0.67 7.25 9.39
C ALA A 242 0.09 7.93 10.65
N LYS A 243 0.39 7.42 11.85
CA LYS A 243 0.00 8.05 13.12
C LYS A 243 0.72 9.38 13.34
N ALA A 244 2.01 9.46 13.02
CA ALA A 244 2.75 10.73 13.08
C ALA A 244 2.17 11.76 12.09
N ALA A 245 1.84 11.33 10.87
CA ALA A 245 1.16 12.15 9.88
C ALA A 245 -0.25 12.55 10.32
N ALA A 246 -1.02 11.66 10.96
CA ALA A 246 -2.37 11.93 11.46
C ALA A 246 -2.37 12.89 12.66
N ASN A 247 -1.40 12.77 13.56
CA ASN A 247 -1.22 13.71 14.69
C ASN A 247 -0.77 15.09 14.20
N SER A 248 0.00 15.15 13.10
CA SER A 248 0.26 16.39 12.36
C SER A 248 -1.02 16.91 11.68
N ALA A 249 -1.82 16.01 11.09
CA ALA A 249 -3.05 16.30 10.37
C ALA A 249 -4.25 16.67 11.26
N GLN A 250 -4.22 16.41 12.56
CA GLN A 250 -5.16 17.02 13.52
C GLN A 250 -5.05 18.55 13.55
N ARG A 251 -4.03 19.14 12.91
CA ARG A 251 -3.90 20.59 12.65
C ARG A 251 -4.31 21.00 11.23
N THR A 252 -4.83 20.08 10.40
CA THR A 252 -5.18 20.35 8.99
C THR A 252 -6.61 19.90 8.67
N PHE A 253 -7.25 20.64 7.76
CA PHE A 253 -8.69 20.65 7.47
C PHE A 253 -9.27 19.37 6.82
N GLN A 254 -8.53 18.24 6.83
CA GLN A 254 -8.91 17.02 6.13
C GLN A 254 -9.37 15.94 7.10
N VAL A 255 -10.63 15.51 6.95
CA VAL A 255 -11.12 14.26 7.55
C VAL A 255 -10.46 13.12 6.80
N VAL A 256 -9.63 12.32 7.48
CA VAL A 256 -9.01 11.13 6.90
C VAL A 256 -10.10 10.12 6.55
N ARG A 257 -10.50 10.08 5.27
CA ARG A 257 -11.47 9.12 4.75
C ARG A 257 -10.78 7.77 4.58
N ARG A 258 -11.14 6.80 5.42
CA ARG A 258 -10.64 5.42 5.35
C ARG A 258 -11.30 4.68 4.19
N GLU A 259 -10.88 4.93 2.95
CA GLU A 259 -11.50 4.29 1.77
C GLU A 259 -11.03 2.85 1.49
N GLY A 260 -10.19 2.24 2.34
CA GLY A 260 -9.55 0.95 2.03
C GLY A 260 -9.66 -0.15 3.09
N VAL A 261 -10.30 0.08 4.23
CA VAL A 261 -10.52 -1.00 5.21
C VAL A 261 -11.79 -1.73 4.80
N LYS A 262 -11.74 -3.06 4.74
CA LYS A 262 -12.89 -3.93 4.43
C LYS A 262 -14.10 -3.44 5.25
N ARG A 263 -15.08 -2.82 4.58
CA ARG A 263 -16.31 -2.35 5.24
C ARG A 263 -16.92 -3.54 5.96
N SER A 264 -17.12 -3.42 7.28
CA SER A 264 -17.98 -4.35 8.00
C SER A 264 -19.38 -4.27 7.36
N ARG A 265 -20.20 -5.32 7.47
CA ARG A 265 -21.59 -5.31 6.97
C ARG A 265 -22.38 -4.06 7.43
N ILE A 266 -22.01 -3.54 8.61
CA ILE A 266 -22.59 -2.36 9.26
C ILE A 266 -22.20 -1.02 8.56
N GLU A 267 -21.01 -0.92 7.97
CA GLU A 267 -20.55 0.28 7.23
C GLU A 267 -21.14 0.38 5.80
N VAL A 268 -22.09 -0.50 5.44
CA VAL A 268 -22.78 -0.48 4.14
C VAL A 268 -24.05 0.39 4.17
N VAL A 269 -24.62 0.67 5.35
CA VAL A 269 -25.90 1.37 5.50
C VAL A 269 -25.79 2.86 5.17
N ILE A 270 -24.70 3.52 5.58
CA ILE A 270 -24.46 4.93 5.27
C ILE A 270 -23.41 5.02 4.18
N PRO A 271 -23.77 5.54 3.00
CA PRO A 271 -22.85 5.56 1.89
C PRO A 271 -21.85 6.73 2.06
N SER A 272 -20.66 6.57 1.49
CA SER A 272 -19.58 7.56 1.58
C SER A 272 -19.94 8.87 0.89
N VAL A 273 -19.49 10.02 1.40
CA VAL A 273 -19.70 11.34 0.77
C VAL A 273 -19.25 11.28 -0.69
N GLN A 274 -20.22 11.37 -1.61
CA GLN A 274 -19.99 11.37 -3.05
C GLN A 274 -20.80 12.45 -3.75
N THR A 275 -20.11 13.26 -4.55
CA THR A 275 -20.68 14.29 -5.41
C THR A 275 -20.38 13.93 -6.87
N SER A 276 -21.38 13.38 -7.57
CA SER A 276 -21.24 13.06 -8.99
C SER A 276 -21.64 14.25 -9.86
N LYS A 277 -20.85 14.50 -10.93
CA LYS A 277 -21.04 15.58 -11.92
C LYS A 277 -20.99 16.99 -11.31
N VAL A 278 -19.82 17.40 -10.83
CA VAL A 278 -19.57 18.78 -10.41
C VAL A 278 -19.63 19.73 -11.62
N HIS A 279 -20.43 20.78 -11.54
CA HIS A 279 -20.55 21.79 -12.61
C HIS A 279 -19.25 22.58 -12.76
N GLN A 280 -18.92 23.03 -13.99
CA GLN A 280 -17.73 23.86 -14.22
C GLN A 280 -17.81 25.14 -13.38
N GLY A 281 -16.85 25.33 -12.46
CA GLY A 281 -16.80 26.46 -11.53
C GLY A 281 -17.29 26.16 -10.11
N TYR A 282 -17.86 24.98 -9.86
CA TYR A 282 -18.22 24.49 -8.53
C TYR A 282 -17.15 23.52 -8.00
N ALA A 283 -17.12 23.32 -6.69
CA ALA A 283 -16.21 22.39 -6.01
C ALA A 283 -17.01 21.38 -5.19
N SER A 284 -16.54 20.13 -5.15
CA SER A 284 -17.06 19.13 -4.21
C SER A 284 -16.44 19.33 -2.83
N LEU A 285 -17.17 18.95 -1.76
CA LEU A 285 -16.62 18.92 -0.40
C LEU A 285 -15.42 17.96 -0.26
N GLU A 286 -15.22 17.07 -1.23
CA GLU A 286 -14.15 16.08 -1.30
C GLU A 286 -12.83 16.67 -1.81
N GLU A 287 -12.91 17.73 -2.61
CA GLU A 287 -11.76 18.40 -3.21
C GLU A 287 -11.12 19.45 -2.29
N LEU A 288 -11.78 19.83 -1.19
CA LEU A 288 -11.33 20.90 -0.31
C LEU A 288 -10.18 20.40 0.58
N ARG A 289 -8.99 20.99 0.42
CA ARG A 289 -7.77 20.57 1.12
C ARG A 289 -7.31 21.50 2.24
N SER A 290 -7.92 22.69 2.36
CA SER A 290 -7.50 23.74 3.31
C SER A 290 -8.65 24.64 3.72
N VAL A 291 -8.57 25.23 4.92
CA VAL A 291 -9.51 26.27 5.40
C VAL A 291 -9.61 27.42 4.39
N ARG A 292 -8.47 27.85 3.82
CA ARG A 292 -8.44 28.97 2.87
C ARG A 292 -9.18 28.62 1.57
N ASP A 293 -9.03 27.37 1.12
CA ASP A 293 -9.70 26.85 -0.07
C ASP A 293 -11.21 26.68 0.17
N PHE A 294 -11.60 26.24 1.37
CA PHE A 294 -13.00 26.19 1.80
C PHE A 294 -13.65 27.58 1.82
N VAL A 295 -13.00 28.58 2.44
CA VAL A 295 -13.54 29.95 2.51
C VAL A 295 -13.64 30.59 1.12
N GLN A 296 -12.65 30.36 0.24
CA GLN A 296 -12.66 30.93 -1.11
C GLN A 296 -13.72 30.34 -2.04
N LYS A 297 -14.19 29.12 -1.75
CA LYS A 297 -15.14 28.38 -2.59
C LYS A 297 -16.47 28.13 -1.89
N LEU A 298 -16.71 28.75 -0.74
CA LEU A 298 -17.87 28.48 0.12
C LEU A 298 -19.20 28.63 -0.63
N ASP A 299 -19.29 29.64 -1.49
CA ASP A 299 -20.43 29.96 -2.37
C ASP A 299 -20.57 29.01 -3.57
N LYS A 300 -19.52 28.25 -3.87
CA LYS A 300 -19.39 27.35 -5.03
C LYS A 300 -19.33 25.89 -4.64
N VAL A 301 -19.58 25.56 -3.37
CA VAL A 301 -19.62 24.16 -2.92
C VAL A 301 -20.93 23.51 -3.34
N GLN A 302 -20.84 22.42 -4.10
CA GLN A 302 -21.99 21.60 -4.45
C GLN A 302 -22.29 20.58 -3.35
N LEU A 303 -23.58 20.42 -3.02
CA LEU A 303 -24.03 19.45 -2.04
C LEU A 303 -23.78 18.01 -2.52
N PRO A 304 -23.38 17.09 -1.61
CA PRO A 304 -23.26 15.68 -1.94
C PRO A 304 -24.58 15.09 -2.44
N ASN A 305 -24.49 14.12 -3.35
CA ASN A 305 -25.69 13.44 -3.86
C ASN A 305 -26.29 12.49 -2.82
N GLN A 306 -25.46 12.00 -1.89
CA GLN A 306 -25.86 11.11 -0.79
C GLN A 306 -25.85 11.89 0.53
N ILE A 307 -26.96 12.56 0.85
CA ILE A 307 -27.02 13.46 2.00
C ILE A 307 -26.85 12.73 3.34
N ALA A 308 -27.25 11.46 3.41
CA ALA A 308 -27.08 10.58 4.57
C ALA A 308 -25.63 10.49 5.08
N SER A 309 -24.65 10.68 4.18
CA SER A 309 -23.23 10.74 4.53
C SER A 309 -22.89 11.87 5.52
N ALA A 310 -23.73 12.92 5.58
CA ALA A 310 -23.60 14.00 6.55
C ALA A 310 -23.86 13.55 8.00
N LEU A 311 -24.52 12.42 8.24
CA LEU A 311 -24.65 11.86 9.59
C LEU A 311 -23.29 11.39 10.13
N ALA A 312 -22.36 11.02 9.24
CA ALA A 312 -21.06 10.48 9.58
C ALA A 312 -19.87 11.43 9.34
N ASP A 313 -19.91 12.30 8.31
CA ASP A 313 -18.78 13.19 7.95
C ASP A 313 -18.88 14.57 8.64
N PRO A 314 -17.94 14.93 9.55
CA PRO A 314 -17.96 16.19 10.28
C PRO A 314 -17.81 17.44 9.40
N LEU A 315 -17.19 17.35 8.22
CA LEU A 315 -17.04 18.49 7.32
C LEU A 315 -18.36 18.84 6.65
N VAL A 316 -19.12 17.81 6.25
CA VAL A 316 -20.45 18.00 5.68
C VAL A 316 -21.41 18.55 6.73
N GLN A 317 -21.35 18.07 7.98
CA GLN A 317 -22.13 18.61 9.10
C GLN A 317 -21.87 20.11 9.31
N LYS A 318 -20.60 20.51 9.36
CA LYS A 318 -20.21 21.92 9.49
C LYS A 318 -20.69 22.76 8.30
N TYR A 319 -20.56 22.24 7.09
CA TYR A 319 -21.03 22.94 5.89
C TYR A 319 -22.56 23.13 5.89
N LEU A 320 -23.32 22.09 6.21
CA LEU A 320 -24.78 22.17 6.30
C LEU A 320 -25.25 23.12 7.40
N LEU A 321 -24.58 23.13 8.54
CA LEU A 321 -24.84 24.09 9.62
C LEU A 321 -24.60 25.55 9.18
N LEU A 322 -23.56 25.78 8.36
CA LEU A 322 -23.20 27.13 7.89
C LEU A 322 -24.09 27.66 6.77
N VAL A 323 -24.54 26.78 5.86
CA VAL A 323 -25.33 27.16 4.68
C VAL A 323 -26.83 27.12 4.94
N GLU A 324 -27.28 26.41 5.98
CA GLU A 324 -28.69 26.27 6.38
C GLU A 324 -29.61 25.92 5.20
N ASN A 325 -29.14 25.03 4.33
CA ASN A 325 -29.87 24.70 3.10
C ASN A 325 -31.13 23.86 3.38
N THR A 326 -32.30 24.47 3.19
CA THR A 326 -33.61 23.83 3.44
C THR A 326 -33.84 22.57 2.59
N GLN A 327 -33.36 22.53 1.34
CA GLN A 327 -33.48 21.34 0.48
C GLN A 327 -32.61 20.18 0.98
N ALA A 328 -31.43 20.47 1.53
CA ALA A 328 -30.56 19.45 2.09
C ALA A 328 -31.19 18.81 3.33
N THR A 329 -31.81 19.62 4.19
CA THR A 329 -32.56 19.15 5.37
C THR A 329 -33.74 18.26 4.97
N GLN A 330 -34.56 18.70 4.01
CA GLN A 330 -35.70 17.91 3.52
C GLN A 330 -35.27 16.57 2.91
N ARG A 331 -34.15 16.55 2.18
CA ARG A 331 -33.60 15.30 1.62
C ARG A 331 -33.08 14.37 2.70
N MET A 332 -32.52 14.91 3.79
CA MET A 332 -32.09 14.11 4.94
C MET A 332 -33.28 13.51 5.67
N GLU A 333 -34.33 14.30 5.94
CA GLU A 333 -35.57 13.85 6.55
C GLU A 333 -36.26 12.77 5.71
N SER A 334 -36.35 12.97 4.39
CA SER A 334 -36.94 11.99 3.47
C SER A 334 -36.15 10.68 3.45
N TRP A 335 -34.81 10.76 3.51
CA TRP A 335 -33.97 9.56 3.58
C TRP A 335 -34.15 8.82 4.90
N LEU A 336 -34.21 9.53 6.04
CA LEU A 336 -34.46 8.94 7.35
C LEU A 336 -35.84 8.31 7.44
N ALA A 337 -36.88 8.96 6.90
CA ALA A 337 -38.24 8.42 6.85
C ALA A 337 -38.27 7.10 6.08
N SER A 338 -37.71 7.07 4.87
CA SER A 338 -37.61 5.84 4.06
C SER A 338 -36.82 4.73 4.78
N PHE A 339 -35.70 5.08 5.45
CA PHE A 339 -34.93 4.11 6.22
C PHE A 339 -35.73 3.51 7.38
N PHE A 340 -36.44 4.33 8.14
CA PHE A 340 -37.26 3.82 9.25
C PHE A 340 -38.49 3.04 8.79
N GLU A 341 -39.11 3.41 7.66
CA GLU A 341 -40.19 2.63 7.05
C GLU A 341 -39.70 1.24 6.64
N ASP A 342 -38.56 1.15 5.95
CA ASP A 342 -37.94 -0.13 5.55
C ASP A 342 -37.61 -1.00 6.79
N GLU A 343 -37.05 -0.41 7.85
CA GLU A 343 -36.74 -1.12 9.10
C GLU A 343 -38.00 -1.57 9.85
N LEU A 344 -39.06 -0.75 9.87
CA LEU A 344 -40.35 -1.13 10.47
C LEU A 344 -41.00 -2.31 9.75
N ASP A 345 -40.96 -2.31 8.42
CA ASP A 345 -41.47 -3.42 7.60
C ASP A 345 -40.70 -4.71 7.90
N ILE A 346 -39.37 -4.65 8.04
CA ILE A 346 -38.55 -5.82 8.36
C ILE A 346 -38.84 -6.33 9.78
N ILE A 347 -38.96 -5.44 10.78
CA ILE A 347 -39.34 -5.82 12.15
C ILE A 347 -40.72 -6.50 12.16
N SER A 348 -41.68 -5.99 11.37
CA SER A 348 -43.02 -6.57 11.25
C SER A 348 -43.01 -7.98 10.63
N SER A 349 -42.00 -8.26 9.79
CA SER A 349 -41.81 -9.56 9.12
C SER A 349 -41.10 -10.61 9.99
N GLY A 350 -40.57 -10.23 11.16
CA GLY A 350 -39.98 -11.14 12.15
C GLY A 350 -38.49 -11.48 11.95
N ASP A 351 -37.77 -10.74 11.10
CA ASP A 351 -36.32 -10.91 10.91
C ASP A 351 -35.53 -10.16 12.00
N MET A 352 -34.71 -10.89 12.76
CA MET A 352 -33.97 -10.37 13.94
C MET A 352 -32.58 -9.80 13.63
N ASP A 353 -32.13 -9.84 12.37
CA ASP A 353 -30.77 -9.42 11.94
C ASP A 353 -30.63 -7.88 11.78
N THR A 354 -31.71 -7.11 11.99
CA THR A 354 -31.80 -5.65 11.76
C THR A 354 -31.40 -4.77 12.93
N SER A 355 -31.35 -5.31 14.16
CA SER A 355 -31.07 -4.51 15.36
C SER A 355 -29.74 -3.75 15.29
N GLU A 356 -28.74 -4.31 14.59
CA GLU A 356 -27.41 -3.70 14.47
C GLU A 356 -27.38 -2.49 13.52
N HIS A 357 -28.18 -2.48 12.44
CA HIS A 357 -28.25 -1.35 11.51
C HIS A 357 -29.02 -0.18 12.11
N LEU A 358 -30.15 -0.47 12.76
CA LEU A 358 -30.95 0.52 13.47
C LEU A 358 -30.14 1.17 14.61
N GLU A 359 -29.43 0.38 15.42
CA GLU A 359 -28.57 0.90 16.49
C GLU A 359 -27.47 1.82 15.94
N TYR A 360 -26.84 1.44 14.83
CA TYR A 360 -25.79 2.23 14.19
C TYR A 360 -26.30 3.58 13.67
N VAL A 361 -27.44 3.60 12.96
CA VAL A 361 -28.02 4.84 12.44
C VAL A 361 -28.51 5.74 13.58
N LEU A 362 -29.13 5.17 14.62
CA LEU A 362 -29.53 5.93 15.81
C LEU A 362 -28.32 6.54 16.53
N TYR A 363 -27.21 5.80 16.67
CA TYR A 363 -25.98 6.33 17.25
C TYR A 363 -25.47 7.56 16.49
N LEU A 364 -25.44 7.50 15.16
CA LEU A 364 -24.99 8.61 14.32
C LEU A 364 -25.97 9.78 14.33
N LEU A 365 -27.28 9.51 14.37
CA LEU A 365 -28.31 10.54 14.48
C LEU A 365 -28.22 11.27 15.83
N VAL A 366 -27.95 10.57 16.93
CA VAL A 366 -27.67 11.20 18.23
C VAL A 366 -26.42 12.08 18.15
N GLY A 367 -25.37 11.61 17.46
CA GLY A 367 -24.16 12.39 17.21
C GLY A 367 -24.45 13.68 16.43
N TYR A 368 -25.21 13.57 15.34
CA TYR A 368 -25.64 14.69 14.51
C TYR A 368 -26.53 15.69 15.27
N ALA A 369 -27.53 15.20 16.01
CA ALA A 369 -28.43 16.04 16.81
C ALA A 369 -27.69 16.77 17.94
N ARG A 370 -26.71 16.12 18.59
CA ARG A 370 -25.84 16.79 19.58
C ARG A 370 -24.98 17.86 18.92
N PHE A 371 -24.48 17.62 17.72
CA PHE A 371 -23.68 18.58 16.98
C PHE A 371 -24.48 19.81 16.57
N THR A 372 -25.70 19.64 16.06
CA THR A 372 -26.56 20.76 15.62
C THR A 372 -27.16 21.54 16.81
N LYS A 373 -27.48 20.87 17.92
CA LYS A 373 -28.08 21.49 19.11
C LYS A 373 -27.17 22.49 19.83
N VAL A 374 -25.85 22.42 19.66
CA VAL A 374 -24.92 23.43 20.22
C VAL A 374 -25.00 24.76 19.45
N GLY A 375 -25.55 24.78 18.24
CA GLY A 375 -25.71 25.98 17.40
C GLY A 375 -27.09 26.65 17.47
N SER A 376 -28.14 25.95 17.92
CA SER A 376 -29.51 26.48 17.93
C SER A 376 -30.07 26.50 19.35
N SER A 377 -29.94 27.67 20.00
CA SER A 377 -30.72 28.00 21.21
C SER A 377 -32.17 28.38 20.88
N ASP A 378 -32.54 28.39 19.60
CA ASP A 378 -33.93 28.57 19.18
C ASP A 378 -34.51 27.29 18.58
N SER A 379 -35.78 27.11 18.92
CA SER A 379 -36.47 25.86 19.07
C SER A 379 -37.24 25.42 17.82
N GLN A 380 -37.63 24.15 17.85
CA GLN A 380 -38.66 23.48 17.03
C GLN A 380 -38.23 23.01 15.64
N LEU A 381 -37.77 21.76 15.57
CA LEU A 381 -38.42 20.71 14.77
C LEU A 381 -37.72 19.37 15.05
N ILE A 382 -38.46 18.28 14.87
CA ILE A 382 -38.21 16.88 15.30
C ILE A 382 -38.85 16.56 16.66
N VAL A 383 -40.18 16.50 16.63
CA VAL A 383 -40.93 15.56 17.47
C VAL A 383 -40.92 14.24 16.71
N ILE A 384 -40.45 13.18 17.39
CA ILE A 384 -40.31 11.81 16.91
C ILE A 384 -41.65 11.26 16.43
#